data_AF-A0A353H1G3-F1
#
_entry.id   AF-A0A353H1G3-F1
#
_cell.length_a   1.000
_cell.length_b   1.000
_cell.length_c   1.000
_cell.angle_alpha   90.00
_cell.angle_beta   90.00
_cell.angle_gamma   90.00
#
_symmetry.space_group_name_H-M   'P 1'
#
loop_
_entity.id
_entity.type
_entity.pdbx_description
1 polymer ?
#
loop_
_entity_poly.entity_id
_entity_poly.type
_entity_poly.pdbx_seq_one_letter_code
_entity_poly.pdbx_strand_id
1 'polypeptide(L)'
;NVKRVLARVFDLADPVNTPAGENKCWQLAEQLIPDEEPGNYNQAVMEIGATICTPRNPRCHSCPLNELCRSFALGNQVQRPVMQPKPFVPTFTVA
;
A
#
# COMPACT_ATOMS: atom_id res chain seq x y z
N ASN A 1 4.67 1.16 -4.20
CA ASN A 1 4.56 2.16 -3.12
C ASN A 1 3.10 2.50 -2.81
N VAL A 2 2.35 3.01 -3.79
CA VAL A 2 0.93 3.41 -3.63
C VAL A 2 0.06 2.34 -2.94
N LYS A 3 0.03 1.10 -3.43
CA LYS A 3 -0.77 0.00 -2.82
C LYS A 3 -0.53 -0.16 -1.31
N ARG A 4 0.71 -0.01 -0.84
CA ARG A 4 1.03 -0.11 0.59
C ARG A 4 0.52 1.10 1.38
N VAL A 5 0.63 2.31 0.81
CA VAL A 5 0.11 3.52 1.42
C VAL A 5 -1.40 3.40 1.57
N LEU A 6 -2.12 3.07 0.48
CA LEU A 6 -3.57 2.87 0.49
C LEU A 6 -3.98 1.75 1.46
N ALA A 7 -3.32 0.59 1.42
CA ALA A 7 -3.64 -0.52 2.30
C ALA A 7 -3.47 -0.20 3.78
N ARG A 8 -2.51 0.67 4.15
CA ARG A 8 -2.32 1.11 5.54
C ARG A 8 -3.30 2.22 5.93
N VAL A 9 -3.54 3.18 5.06
CA VAL A 9 -4.45 4.28 5.35
C VAL A 9 -5.87 3.77 5.57
N PHE A 10 -6.32 2.83 4.73
CA PHE A 10 -7.67 2.25 4.79
C PHE A 10 -7.77 0.94 5.58
N ASP A 11 -6.66 0.46 6.15
CA ASP A 11 -6.56 -0.85 6.82
C ASP A 11 -7.15 -2.02 6.00
N LEU A 12 -6.69 -2.17 4.75
CA LEU A 12 -7.18 -3.21 3.85
C LEU A 12 -6.67 -4.60 4.28
N ALA A 13 -7.59 -5.44 4.76
CA ALA A 13 -7.31 -6.83 5.10
C ALA A 13 -7.26 -7.77 3.90
N ASP A 14 -7.82 -7.37 2.74
CA ASP A 14 -7.80 -8.16 1.51
C ASP A 14 -6.38 -8.22 0.92
N PRO A 15 -5.94 -9.38 0.39
CA PRO A 15 -4.62 -9.49 -0.24
C PRO A 15 -4.50 -8.61 -1.49
N VAL A 16 -3.60 -7.62 -1.45
CA VAL A 16 -3.47 -6.58 -2.50
C VAL A 16 -2.77 -7.06 -3.78
N ASN A 17 -2.30 -8.30 -3.78
CA ASN A 17 -1.69 -8.98 -4.93
C ASN A 17 -2.64 -9.99 -5.60
N THR A 18 -3.94 -9.85 -5.36
CA THR A 18 -5.01 -10.59 -6.05
C THR A 18 -5.78 -9.66 -6.98
N PRO A 19 -6.44 -10.16 -8.04
CA PRO A 19 -7.25 -9.30 -8.91
C PRO A 19 -8.32 -8.49 -8.14
N ALA A 20 -8.97 -9.11 -7.15
CA ALA A 20 -9.95 -8.42 -6.31
C ALA A 20 -9.31 -7.32 -5.45
N GLY A 21 -8.17 -7.60 -4.81
CA GLY A 21 -7.44 -6.62 -4.00
C GLY A 21 -6.84 -5.48 -4.83
N GLU A 22 -6.38 -5.77 -6.05
CA GLU A 22 -5.91 -4.77 -7.00
C GLU A 22 -7.04 -3.86 -7.46
N ASN A 23 -8.19 -4.41 -7.83
CA ASN A 23 -9.38 -3.64 -8.19
C ASN A 23 -9.83 -2.74 -7.04
N LYS A 24 -9.81 -3.23 -5.80
CA LYS A 24 -10.15 -2.42 -4.62
C LYS A 24 -9.18 -1.26 -4.41
N CYS A 25 -7.88 -1.50 -4.59
CA CYS A 25 -6.87 -0.44 -4.54
C CYS A 25 -7.07 0.59 -5.67
N TRP A 26 -7.45 0.13 -6.86
CA TRP A 26 -7.72 0.99 -8.01
C TRP A 26 -8.91 1.91 -7.78
N GLN A 27 -10.05 1.35 -7.33
CA GLN A 27 -11.25 2.12 -7.00
C GLN A 27 -10.99 3.18 -5.92
N LEU A 28 -10.20 2.83 -4.89
CA LEU A 28 -9.79 3.81 -3.88
C LEU A 28 -8.90 4.90 -4.46
N ALA A 29 -7.97 4.54 -5.35
CA ALA A 29 -7.11 5.54 -5.99
C ALA A 29 -7.94 6.52 -6.84
N GLU A 30 -8.87 6.01 -7.65
CA GLU A 30 -9.76 6.85 -8.48
C GLU A 30 -10.58 7.84 -7.66
N GLN A 31 -11.06 7.44 -6.47
CA GLN A 31 -11.83 8.31 -5.58
C GLN A 31 -11.00 9.41 -4.90
N LEU A 32 -9.68 9.25 -4.84
CA LEU A 32 -8.78 10.15 -4.10
C LEU A 32 -7.95 11.05 -5.01
N ILE A 33 -7.77 10.66 -6.27
CA ILE A 33 -7.04 11.47 -7.24
C ILE A 33 -7.85 12.74 -7.50
N PRO A 34 -7.28 13.94 -7.29
CA PRO A 34 -7.94 15.19 -7.63
C PRO A 34 -8.04 15.36 -9.15
N ASP A 35 -9.10 16.03 -9.60
CA ASP A 35 -9.28 16.40 -11.01
C ASP A 35 -8.17 17.36 -11.48
N GLU A 36 -7.74 18.26 -10.59
CA GLU A 36 -6.64 19.18 -10.82
C GLU A 36 -5.29 18.55 -10.40
N GLU A 37 -4.31 18.59 -11.31
CA GLU A 37 -2.94 18.09 -11.10
C GLU A 37 -2.83 16.64 -10.57
N PRO A 38 -3.48 15.64 -11.21
CA PRO A 38 -3.42 14.24 -10.78
C PRO A 38 -1.98 13.69 -10.74
N GLY A 39 -1.08 14.23 -11.56
CA GLY A 39 0.34 13.91 -11.55
C GLY A 39 1.04 14.27 -10.23
N ASN A 40 0.74 15.45 -9.67
CA ASN A 40 1.32 15.89 -8.40
C ASN A 40 0.85 15.00 -7.25
N TYR A 41 -0.43 14.66 -7.22
CA TYR A 41 -0.97 13.71 -6.25
C TYR A 41 -0.29 12.34 -6.34
N ASN A 42 -0.19 11.77 -7.55
CA ASN A 42 0.44 10.48 -7.77
C ASN A 42 1.90 10.48 -7.33
N GLN A 43 2.64 11.54 -7.65
CA GLN A 43 4.03 11.68 -7.25
C GLN A 43 4.17 11.82 -5.74
N ALA A 44 3.31 12.62 -5.09
CA ALA A 44 3.32 12.78 -3.64
C ALA A 44 3.06 11.45 -2.91
N VAL A 45 2.05 10.67 -3.34
CA VAL A 45 1.74 9.37 -2.74
C VAL A 45 2.88 8.37 -2.96
N MET A 46 3.51 8.38 -4.15
CA MET A 46 4.68 7.56 -4.44
C MET A 46 5.87 7.90 -3.53
N GLU A 47 6.14 9.19 -3.35
CA GLU A 47 7.22 9.70 -2.50
C GLU A 47 7.00 9.37 -1.03
N ILE A 48 5.79 9.60 -0.50
CA ILE A 48 5.38 9.17 0.84
C ILE A 48 5.65 7.67 1.02
N GLY A 49 5.26 6.85 0.03
CA GLY A 49 5.51 5.42 0.09
C GLY A 49 6.99 5.05 0.06
N ALA A 50 7.84 5.84 -0.62
CA ALA A 50 9.27 5.59 -0.73
C ALA A 50 10.03 5.98 0.54
N THR A 51 9.74 7.14 1.13
CA THR A 51 10.58 7.75 2.18
C THR A 51 9.99 7.70 3.60
N ILE A 52 8.66 7.62 3.74
CA ILE A 52 7.97 7.66 5.03
C ILE A 52 7.29 6.34 5.33
N CYS A 53 6.36 5.93 4.48
CA CYS A 53 5.56 4.71 4.62
C CYS A 53 6.32 3.52 4.00
N THR A 54 7.52 3.27 4.49
CA THR A 54 8.42 2.21 4.02
C THR A 54 7.90 0.82 4.39
N PRO A 55 8.32 -0.26 3.69
CA PRO A 55 7.89 -1.62 4.01
C PRO A 55 8.16 -2.02 5.47
N ARG A 56 9.38 -1.72 5.96
CA ARG A 56 9.84 -1.99 7.32
C ARG A 56 10.09 -0.66 8.05
N ASN A 57 9.68 -0.57 9.30
CA ASN A 57 9.86 0.59 10.18
C ASN A 57 9.37 1.92 9.56
N PRO A 58 8.07 2.04 9.20
CA PRO A 58 7.53 3.28 8.67
C PRO A 58 7.63 4.42 9.68
N ARG A 59 7.90 5.64 9.21
CA ARG A 59 8.02 6.85 10.04
C ARG A 59 6.65 7.45 10.31
N CYS A 60 5.78 6.69 10.98
CA CYS A 60 4.38 7.07 11.11
C CYS A 60 4.16 8.40 11.84
N HIS A 61 4.89 8.69 12.93
CA HIS A 61 4.73 9.92 13.70
C HIS A 61 5.03 11.21 12.89
N SER A 62 5.85 11.11 11.84
CA SER A 62 6.14 12.23 10.93
C SER A 62 5.40 12.12 9.60
N CYS A 63 4.45 11.19 9.47
CA CYS A 63 3.71 10.98 8.25
C CYS A 63 2.61 12.03 8.11
N PRO A 64 2.48 12.73 6.96
CA PRO A 64 1.42 13.71 6.77
C PRO A 64 0.01 13.07 6.77
N LEU A 65 -0.08 11.75 6.60
CA LEU A 65 -1.34 10.99 6.63
C LEU A 65 -1.59 10.33 7.99
N ASN A 66 -0.83 10.67 9.04
CA ASN A 66 -0.89 10.00 10.34
C ASN A 66 -2.31 9.96 10.92
N GLU A 67 -2.97 11.12 11.00
CA GLU A 67 -4.30 11.28 11.60
C GLU A 67 -5.40 10.53 10.82
N LEU A 68 -5.17 10.32 9.51
CA LEU A 68 -6.11 9.61 8.64
C LEU A 68 -5.81 8.11 8.54
N CYS A 69 -4.66 7.66 9.04
CA CYS A 69 -4.18 6.30 8.83
C CYS A 69 -4.77 5.33 9.84
N ARG A 70 -5.72 4.51 9.40
CA ARG A 70 -6.37 3.50 10.25
C ARG A 70 -5.38 2.48 10.79
N SER A 71 -4.44 2.01 9.96
CA SER A 71 -3.41 1.09 10.45
C SER A 71 -2.49 1.74 11.47
N PHE A 72 -2.32 3.08 11.44
CA PHE A 72 -1.56 3.77 12.46
C PHE A 72 -2.31 3.79 13.80
N ALA A 73 -3.59 4.20 13.77
CA ALA A 73 -4.45 4.19 14.93
C ALA A 73 -4.57 2.79 15.58
N LEU A 74 -4.55 1.72 14.77
CA LEU A 74 -4.62 0.32 15.23
C LEU A 74 -3.25 -0.30 15.56
N GLY A 75 -2.13 0.38 15.29
CA GLY A 75 -0.79 -0.16 15.52
C GLY A 75 -0.40 -1.35 14.63
N ASN A 76 -1.07 -1.57 13.50
CA ASN A 76 -0.91 -2.78 12.67
C ASN A 76 -0.25 -2.51 11.29
N GLN A 77 0.44 -1.38 11.12
CA GLN A 77 1.01 -0.95 9.84
C GLN A 77 1.99 -1.98 9.25
N VAL A 78 2.70 -2.73 10.10
CA VAL A 78 3.61 -3.81 9.68
C VAL A 78 2.89 -5.05 9.14
N GLN A 79 1.61 -5.23 9.46
CA GLN A 79 0.75 -6.30 8.97
C GLN A 79 0.05 -5.94 7.65
N ARG A 80 0.27 -4.72 7.15
CA ARG A 80 -0.27 -4.23 5.89
C ARG A 80 0.84 -3.85 4.91
N PRO A 81 0.68 -4.13 3.60
CA PRO A 81 -0.48 -4.81 3.01
C PRO A 81 -0.48 -6.31 3.26
N VAL A 82 -1.67 -6.92 3.21
CA VAL A 82 -1.79 -8.39 3.14
C VAL A 82 -1.37 -8.86 1.75
N MET A 83 -0.61 -9.96 1.71
CA MET A 83 -0.12 -10.57 0.47
C MET A 83 -0.50 -12.06 0.47
N GLN A 84 -1.08 -12.55 -0.62
CA GLN A 84 -1.24 -13.97 -0.85
C GLN A 84 0.14 -14.61 -1.10
N PRO A 85 0.46 -15.75 -0.48
CA PRO A 85 1.71 -16.46 -0.71
C PRO A 85 1.87 -16.81 -2.20
N LYS A 86 3.10 -16.66 -2.73
CA LYS A 86 3.41 -17.15 -4.08
C LYS A 86 3.34 -18.68 -4.08
N PRO A 87 2.74 -19.30 -5.12
CA PRO A 87 2.79 -20.74 -5.26
C PRO A 87 4.23 -21.23 -5.40
N PHE A 88 4.48 -22.44 -4.91
CA PHE A 88 5.78 -23.10 -5.03
C PHE A 88 6.07 -23.40 -6.51
N VAL A 89 7.28 -23.07 -6.98
CA VAL A 89 7.76 -23.40 -8.33
C VAL A 89 8.81 -24.51 -8.19
N PRO A 90 8.59 -25.71 -8.77
CA PRO A 90 9.57 -26.79 -8.70
C PRO A 90 10.83 -26.44 -9.51
N THR A 91 12.01 -26.68 -8.93
CA THR A 91 13.30 -26.51 -9.59
C THR A 91 13.75 -27.82 -10.23
N PHE A 92 14.01 -27.80 -11.54
CA PHE A 92 14.58 -28.94 -12.27
C PHE A 92 16.03 -28.61 -12.64
N THR A 93 16.97 -29.46 -12.22
CA THR A 93 18.37 -29.37 -12.66
C THR A 93 18.52 -30.15 -13.96
N VAL A 94 18.90 -29.48 -15.05
CA VAL A 94 19.26 -30.13 -16.32
C VAL A 94 20.76 -30.40 -16.28
N ALA A 95 21.13 -31.68 -16.44
CA ALA A 95 22.52 -32.15 -16.50
C ALA A 95 23.09 -32.06 -17.92
#